data_AF-A0A399HV85-F1
#
_entry.id   AF-A0A399HV85-F1
#
_cell.length_a   1.000
_cell.length_b   1.000
_cell.length_c   1.000
_cell.angle_alpha   90.00
_cell.angle_beta   90.00
_cell.angle_gamma   90.00
#
_symmetry.space_group_name_H-M   'P 1'
#
loop_
_entity.id
_entity.type
_entity.pdbx_description
1 polymer ?
#
loop_
_entity_poly.entity_id
_entity_poly.type
_entity_poly.pdbx_seq_one_letter_code
_entity_poly.pdbx_strand_id
1 'polypeptide(L)'
;MSHSWLQRKRKADLIDLAQKARLPDADGYLKDDLVQILENHLNSNEGIFAKLPEFRDYYGRNGSPIKREQSSPAEPLTATKTTRRRTLNKEVSPESTPITTSTPAITPEIRSVVARTPKPRAVSRRVSEIVSEVEPQAKAVSRRVSGVLSEATPKAVSRRVSEVFNQVDIPASPAQLAEVADQSFQEIQTKAGELWDRTRIDELKEFIRENASSVATIQTIILLVEAVGLQWNTLDTTPLFATPPALSSYSNSQDVRGPNLYALLSAEWWSPATLWSLTSWVLPLMFSYFFNLTLRTNTSRKSSDRQYPADPLIFNIARAILSYSAYRGTVNMAFAPSAWGPFSEYAVARVGNNVPGGYYGLQIGSLVGILVSLYDAALKK
;
A
#
# COMPACT_ATOMS: atom_id res chain seq x y z
N MET A 1 11.99 24.31 -22.53
CA MET A 1 12.63 24.66 -21.23
C MET A 1 11.64 24.33 -20.12
N SER A 2 11.26 25.23 -19.20
CA SER A 2 10.34 24.88 -18.09
C SER A 2 8.86 25.08 -18.45
N HIS A 3 8.35 24.27 -19.39
CA HIS A 3 6.92 24.15 -19.72
C HIS A 3 6.00 24.14 -18.47
N SER A 4 6.42 23.39 -17.44
CA SER A 4 5.69 23.25 -16.17
C SER A 4 5.69 24.51 -15.28
N TRP A 5 6.48 25.54 -15.59
CA TRP A 5 6.35 26.88 -14.98
C TRP A 5 5.20 27.66 -15.62
N LEU A 6 5.10 27.63 -16.96
CA LEU A 6 4.01 28.27 -17.72
C LEU A 6 2.65 27.62 -17.39
N GLN A 7 2.56 26.29 -17.36
CA GLN A 7 1.32 25.58 -17.01
C GLN A 7 0.77 25.95 -15.62
N ARG A 8 1.63 26.38 -14.67
CA ARG A 8 1.25 26.77 -13.31
C ARG A 8 0.73 28.20 -13.17
N LYS A 9 0.89 29.04 -14.19
CA LYS A 9 0.34 30.41 -14.23
C LYS A 9 -1.16 30.40 -14.53
N ARG A 10 -1.88 31.46 -14.15
CA ARG A 10 -3.28 31.69 -14.54
C ARG A 10 -3.32 32.29 -15.97
N LYS A 11 -4.48 32.27 -16.64
CA LYS A 11 -4.59 32.84 -18.01
C LYS A 11 -4.19 34.33 -18.04
N ALA A 12 -4.56 35.11 -17.02
CA ALA A 12 -4.16 36.51 -16.90
C ALA A 12 -2.63 36.67 -16.86
N ASP A 13 -1.92 36.04 -15.93
CA ASP A 13 -0.46 36.13 -15.87
C ASP A 13 0.24 35.56 -17.12
N LEU A 14 -0.40 34.65 -17.87
CA LEU A 14 0.10 34.18 -19.17
C LEU A 14 -0.08 35.22 -20.28
N ILE A 15 -1.20 35.94 -20.30
CA ILE A 15 -1.46 37.08 -21.18
C ILE A 15 -0.45 38.20 -20.90
N ASP A 16 -0.24 38.58 -19.64
CA ASP A 16 0.75 39.59 -19.26
C ASP A 16 2.16 39.21 -19.74
N LEU A 17 2.55 37.94 -19.59
CA LEU A 17 3.84 37.43 -20.07
C LEU A 17 3.92 37.41 -21.61
N ALA A 18 2.82 37.10 -22.31
CA ALA A 18 2.77 37.13 -23.77
C ALA A 18 2.86 38.57 -24.31
N GLN A 19 2.18 39.54 -23.69
CA GLN A 19 2.30 40.96 -24.01
C GLN A 19 3.73 41.47 -23.77
N LYS A 20 4.36 41.10 -22.63
CA LYS A 20 5.78 41.41 -22.35
C LYS A 20 6.74 40.73 -23.34
N ALA A 21 6.38 39.55 -23.87
CA ALA A 21 7.10 38.88 -24.94
C ALA A 21 6.79 39.44 -26.35
N ARG A 22 5.91 40.43 -26.48
CA ARG A 22 5.40 40.99 -27.75
C ARG A 22 4.76 39.96 -28.68
N LEU A 23 4.08 38.97 -28.12
CA LEU A 23 3.28 38.00 -28.87
C LEU A 23 1.97 38.67 -29.36
N PRO A 24 1.63 38.62 -30.66
CA PRO A 24 0.32 39.07 -31.14
C PRO A 24 -0.81 38.14 -30.65
N ASP A 25 -2.05 38.67 -30.64
CA ASP A 25 -3.31 37.96 -30.45
C ASP A 25 -3.46 37.09 -29.18
N ALA A 26 -2.59 37.29 -28.18
CA ALA A 26 -2.48 36.50 -26.96
C ALA A 26 -3.81 36.28 -26.19
N ASP A 27 -4.71 37.26 -26.22
CA ASP A 27 -5.97 37.22 -25.50
C ASP A 27 -6.96 36.18 -26.05
N GLY A 28 -6.91 35.92 -27.36
CA GLY A 28 -7.85 35.05 -28.09
C GLY A 28 -7.63 33.55 -27.88
N TYR A 29 -6.41 33.14 -27.54
CA TYR A 29 -6.06 31.72 -27.41
C TYR A 29 -6.65 31.05 -26.16
N LEU A 30 -6.85 29.72 -26.20
CA LEU A 30 -7.11 28.93 -25.00
C LEU A 30 -5.85 28.89 -24.12
N LYS A 31 -6.01 28.55 -22.83
CA LYS A 31 -4.89 28.59 -21.88
C LYS A 31 -3.72 27.69 -22.33
N ASP A 32 -4.02 26.48 -22.78
CA ASP A 32 -3.00 25.49 -23.12
C ASP A 32 -2.32 25.80 -24.47
N ASP A 33 -3.08 26.30 -25.45
CA ASP A 33 -2.53 26.86 -26.70
C ASP A 33 -1.57 28.02 -26.41
N LEU A 34 -1.97 28.96 -25.52
CA LEU A 34 -1.15 30.10 -25.12
C LEU A 34 0.15 29.62 -24.43
N VAL A 35 0.08 28.61 -23.56
CA VAL A 35 1.28 27.99 -22.97
C VAL A 35 2.20 27.41 -24.04
N GLN A 36 1.66 26.68 -25.04
CA GLN A 36 2.46 26.07 -26.09
C GLN A 36 3.09 27.11 -27.03
N ILE A 37 2.32 28.11 -27.47
CA ILE A 37 2.79 29.20 -28.33
C ILE A 37 3.84 30.05 -27.61
N LEU A 38 3.62 30.37 -26.33
CA LEU A 38 4.57 31.14 -25.52
C LEU A 38 5.85 30.34 -25.21
N GLU A 39 5.78 29.03 -24.94
CA GLU A 39 6.99 28.20 -24.83
C GLU A 39 7.78 28.21 -26.15
N ASN A 40 7.12 28.00 -27.29
CA ASN A 40 7.77 28.02 -28.60
C ASN A 40 8.44 29.39 -28.86
N HIS A 41 7.73 30.49 -28.58
CA HIS A 41 8.26 31.83 -28.79
C HIS A 41 9.44 32.18 -27.86
N LEU A 42 9.40 31.73 -26.60
CA LEU A 42 10.48 31.90 -25.63
C LEU A 42 11.72 31.04 -25.97
N ASN A 43 11.52 29.80 -26.44
CA ASN A 43 12.62 28.92 -26.84
C ASN A 43 13.29 29.42 -28.14
N SER A 44 12.52 29.89 -29.13
CA SER A 44 13.07 30.46 -30.38
C SER A 44 13.87 31.75 -30.19
N ASN A 45 13.64 32.49 -29.09
CA ASN A 45 14.22 33.81 -28.83
C ASN A 45 15.00 33.87 -27.50
N GLU A 46 15.54 32.74 -27.03
CA GLU A 46 16.18 32.61 -25.70
C GLU A 46 17.23 33.69 -25.42
N GLY A 47 18.11 34.00 -26.38
CA GLY A 47 19.17 35.02 -26.23
C GLY A 47 18.68 36.46 -26.04
N ILE A 48 17.39 36.73 -26.28
CA ILE A 48 16.71 37.99 -25.98
C ILE A 48 16.00 37.88 -24.62
N PHE A 49 15.12 36.89 -24.46
CA PHE A 49 14.24 36.81 -23.30
C PHE A 49 14.92 36.36 -22.00
N ALA A 50 16.01 35.58 -22.07
CA ALA A 50 16.79 35.21 -20.88
C ALA A 50 17.47 36.40 -20.17
N LYS A 51 17.56 37.56 -20.83
CA LYS A 51 18.07 38.82 -20.25
C LYS A 51 17.01 39.61 -19.49
N LEU A 52 15.72 39.37 -19.74
CA LEU A 52 14.63 40.11 -19.08
C LEU A 52 14.35 39.52 -17.68
N PRO A 53 14.10 40.35 -16.66
CA PRO A 53 13.87 39.88 -15.29
C PRO A 53 12.66 38.93 -15.17
N GLU A 54 11.62 39.20 -15.96
CA GLU A 54 10.34 38.49 -16.02
C GLU A 54 10.47 36.99 -16.32
N PHE A 55 11.44 36.61 -17.16
CA PHE A 55 11.64 35.23 -17.61
C PHE A 55 12.78 34.50 -16.88
N ARG A 56 13.46 35.14 -15.91
CA ARG A 56 14.58 34.52 -15.17
C ARG A 56 14.17 33.24 -14.45
N ASP A 57 12.93 33.16 -13.97
CA ASP A 57 12.35 31.97 -13.35
C ASP A 57 12.12 30.81 -14.34
N TYR A 58 11.83 31.12 -15.61
CA TYR A 58 11.57 30.15 -16.67
C TYR A 58 12.86 29.46 -17.15
N TYR A 59 13.96 30.22 -17.26
CA TYR A 59 15.28 29.70 -17.64
C TYR A 59 16.09 29.19 -16.41
N GLY A 60 15.86 29.73 -15.21
CA GLY A 60 16.72 29.57 -14.03
C GLY A 60 16.65 28.25 -13.25
N ARG A 61 16.14 27.15 -13.82
CA ARG A 61 15.77 25.93 -13.06
C ARG A 61 16.54 24.64 -13.40
N ASN A 62 17.76 24.76 -13.92
CA ASN A 62 18.70 23.63 -14.06
C ASN A 62 19.77 23.54 -12.95
N GLY A 63 19.76 24.46 -11.98
CA GLY A 63 20.62 24.37 -10.79
C GLY A 63 19.98 23.52 -9.68
N SER A 64 20.62 22.42 -9.29
CA SER A 64 20.33 21.73 -8.03
C SER A 64 20.47 22.71 -6.85
N PRO A 65 19.71 22.55 -5.75
CA PRO A 65 19.77 23.44 -4.60
C PRO A 65 21.09 23.26 -3.83
N ILE A 66 22.14 23.93 -4.30
CA ILE A 66 23.36 24.15 -3.52
C ILE A 66 22.95 24.96 -2.27
N LYS A 67 23.24 24.38 -1.11
CA LYS A 67 23.06 24.96 0.22
C LYS A 67 23.50 26.43 0.21
N ARG A 68 22.54 27.35 0.26
CA ARG A 68 22.78 28.80 0.17
C ARG A 68 23.34 29.30 1.50
N GLU A 69 24.66 29.19 1.67
CA GLU A 69 25.32 29.64 2.90
C GLU A 69 25.17 31.16 3.06
N GLN A 70 24.84 31.56 4.28
CA GLN A 70 24.34 32.89 4.60
C GLN A 70 25.50 33.82 4.96
N SER A 71 26.04 34.50 3.95
CA SER A 71 27.14 35.46 4.11
C SER A 71 26.68 36.76 4.78
N SER A 72 27.10 36.98 6.02
CA SER A 72 27.10 38.32 6.66
C SER A 72 28.47 39.00 6.50
N PRO A 73 28.57 40.35 6.44
CA PRO A 73 29.79 41.04 6.04
C PRO A 73 30.62 41.65 7.19
N ALA A 74 31.94 41.77 6.95
CA ALA A 74 32.95 42.54 7.73
C ALA A 74 33.24 42.03 9.18
N GLU A 75 34.45 42.17 9.77
CA GLU A 75 35.73 42.73 9.30
C GLU A 75 36.96 41.88 9.84
N PRO A 76 38.26 42.28 9.91
CA PRO A 76 39.33 41.38 9.43
C PRO A 76 40.44 40.97 10.45
N LEU A 77 41.46 40.27 9.92
CA LEU A 77 42.73 39.81 10.54
C LEU A 77 42.59 38.55 11.45
N THR A 78 43.48 37.55 11.47
CA THR A 78 44.86 37.42 10.93
C THR A 78 45.19 35.94 10.59
N ALA A 79 46.25 35.68 9.78
CA ALA A 79 47.18 34.51 9.78
C ALA A 79 46.69 33.05 10.06
N THR A 80 47.12 31.96 9.38
CA THR A 80 48.18 31.73 8.36
C THR A 80 48.10 30.30 7.76
N LYS A 81 48.62 30.11 6.51
CA LYS A 81 49.24 28.86 5.95
C LYS A 81 48.28 27.64 5.70
N THR A 82 48.50 26.69 4.77
CA THR A 82 49.60 26.42 3.78
C THR A 82 49.14 25.55 2.58
N THR A 83 49.86 25.63 1.44
CA THR A 83 50.15 24.52 0.45
C THR A 83 48.95 23.88 -0.32
N ARG A 84 48.71 24.05 -1.66
CA ARG A 84 49.47 23.73 -2.93
C ARG A 84 49.75 22.20 -3.07
N ARG A 85 49.76 21.49 -4.22
CA ARG A 85 49.75 21.73 -5.70
C ARG A 85 49.39 20.37 -6.39
N ARG A 86 48.32 20.20 -7.21
CA ARG A 86 48.20 20.31 -8.70
C ARG A 86 49.13 19.43 -9.59
N THR A 87 48.53 18.48 -10.36
CA THR A 87 49.00 17.74 -11.59
C THR A 87 50.21 16.78 -11.43
N LEU A 88 50.51 15.78 -12.30
CA LEU A 88 50.30 15.60 -13.76
C LEU A 88 50.32 14.09 -14.21
N ASN A 89 49.91 13.76 -15.45
CA ASN A 89 49.99 12.42 -16.08
C ASN A 89 51.34 12.13 -16.77
N LYS A 90 51.76 10.84 -16.88
CA LYS A 90 52.38 10.23 -18.09
C LYS A 90 52.27 8.67 -18.06
N GLU A 91 52.90 7.96 -19.01
CA GLU A 91 52.48 6.69 -19.62
C GLU A 91 53.71 5.89 -20.17
N VAL A 92 53.54 4.59 -20.49
CA VAL A 92 54.41 3.68 -21.31
C VAL A 92 55.63 2.94 -20.66
N SER A 93 55.48 1.61 -20.45
CA SER A 93 56.29 0.42 -20.86
C SER A 93 57.84 0.40 -21.01
N PRO A 94 58.51 -0.79 -21.17
CA PRO A 94 58.19 -2.21 -20.84
C PRO A 94 59.38 -3.03 -20.21
N GLU A 95 59.26 -4.38 -20.18
CA GLU A 95 60.30 -5.42 -19.95
C GLU A 95 60.91 -5.55 -18.52
N SER A 96 61.30 -6.75 -18.00
CA SER A 96 61.54 -8.06 -18.63
C SER A 96 61.04 -9.27 -17.80
N THR A 97 60.91 -10.43 -18.46
CA THR A 97 60.60 -11.81 -17.95
C THR A 97 61.89 -12.62 -17.68
N PRO A 98 61.91 -13.97 -17.41
CA PRO A 98 60.86 -15.01 -17.23
C PRO A 98 60.91 -15.67 -15.81
N ILE A 99 60.49 -16.89 -15.44
CA ILE A 99 60.08 -18.20 -16.05
C ILE A 99 59.09 -18.91 -15.04
N THR A 100 58.43 -20.08 -15.22
CA THR A 100 58.49 -21.22 -16.16
C THR A 100 57.09 -21.77 -16.53
N THR A 101 56.91 -22.06 -17.82
CA THR A 101 56.08 -23.06 -18.54
C THR A 101 55.33 -24.19 -17.79
N SER A 102 54.01 -24.30 -18.05
CA SER A 102 53.39 -25.49 -18.68
C SER A 102 52.07 -25.12 -19.40
N THR A 103 51.60 -25.99 -20.31
CA THR A 103 50.68 -25.70 -21.44
C THR A 103 49.84 -26.96 -21.78
N PRO A 104 48.93 -27.04 -22.81
CA PRO A 104 48.34 -26.01 -23.70
C PRO A 104 46.80 -26.14 -23.95
N ALA A 105 46.26 -25.18 -24.75
CA ALA A 105 45.14 -25.32 -25.71
C ALA A 105 43.70 -25.65 -25.19
N ILE A 106 42.59 -25.38 -25.91
CA ILE A 106 42.37 -24.82 -27.27
C ILE A 106 41.40 -23.61 -27.19
N THR A 107 41.70 -22.57 -27.98
CA THR A 107 40.83 -21.45 -28.42
C THR A 107 40.81 -21.54 -29.98
N PRO A 108 39.86 -20.97 -30.78
CA PRO A 108 39.16 -19.71 -30.52
C PRO A 108 37.73 -19.50 -31.12
N GLU A 109 37.24 -18.25 -31.00
CA GLU A 109 36.49 -17.50 -32.05
C GLU A 109 35.01 -17.88 -32.36
N ILE A 110 34.14 -17.03 -32.96
CA ILE A 110 34.24 -15.63 -33.50
C ILE A 110 33.10 -14.74 -32.94
N ARG A 111 33.27 -13.41 -33.03
CA ARG A 111 32.23 -12.35 -32.92
C ARG A 111 31.02 -12.60 -33.86
N SER A 112 29.83 -12.04 -33.59
CA SER A 112 29.26 -10.80 -34.21
C SER A 112 27.72 -10.98 -34.33
N VAL A 113 26.78 -10.05 -34.54
CA VAL A 113 26.63 -8.57 -34.56
C VAL A 113 25.10 -8.27 -34.73
N VAL A 114 24.59 -7.27 -33.98
CA VAL A 114 23.44 -6.35 -34.21
C VAL A 114 22.32 -6.65 -35.25
N ALA A 115 21.05 -6.75 -34.76
CA ALA A 115 19.82 -6.12 -35.31
C ALA A 115 18.69 -6.24 -34.24
N ARG A 116 18.03 -5.18 -33.70
CA ARG A 116 17.08 -4.18 -34.26
C ARG A 116 15.76 -4.73 -34.85
N THR A 117 14.75 -4.87 -33.99
CA THR A 117 13.37 -4.27 -34.05
C THR A 117 12.72 -3.98 -35.43
N PRO A 118 11.39 -4.20 -35.62
CA PRO A 118 10.36 -3.64 -34.71
C PRO A 118 9.03 -4.44 -34.52
N LYS A 119 8.14 -3.82 -33.74
CA LYS A 119 6.79 -4.24 -33.32
C LYS A 119 5.68 -3.58 -34.16
N PRO A 120 4.59 -4.27 -34.53
CA PRO A 120 3.34 -3.65 -34.98
C PRO A 120 2.31 -3.45 -33.85
N ARG A 121 1.26 -2.65 -34.11
CA ARG A 121 0.29 -2.13 -33.12
C ARG A 121 -1.12 -2.11 -33.72
N ALA A 122 -2.08 -2.80 -33.12
CA ALA A 122 -3.51 -2.74 -33.45
C ALA A 122 -4.35 -3.32 -32.28
N VAL A 123 -5.62 -2.96 -32.05
CA VAL A 123 -6.44 -1.79 -32.48
C VAL A 123 -7.54 -1.60 -31.42
N SER A 124 -8.01 -0.36 -31.18
CA SER A 124 -9.19 -0.12 -30.34
C SER A 124 -10.46 -0.19 -31.20
N ARG A 125 -11.51 -0.86 -30.71
CA ARG A 125 -12.79 -0.97 -31.43
C ARG A 125 -14.00 -0.80 -30.51
N ARG A 126 -14.50 0.43 -30.39
CA ARG A 126 -15.93 0.66 -30.11
C ARG A 126 -16.71 0.32 -31.38
N VAL A 127 -17.83 -0.37 -31.24
CA VAL A 127 -18.97 -0.28 -32.16
C VAL A 127 -20.22 -0.16 -31.30
N SER A 128 -21.04 0.84 -31.61
CA SER A 128 -22.43 0.94 -31.18
C SER A 128 -23.30 0.43 -32.32
N GLU A 129 -24.34 -0.34 -32.02
CA GLU A 129 -25.38 -0.67 -32.97
C GLU A 129 -26.75 -0.34 -32.37
N ILE A 130 -27.63 0.25 -33.19
CA ILE A 130 -28.93 0.80 -32.79
C ILE A 130 -29.94 0.36 -33.86
N VAL A 131 -30.96 -0.37 -33.42
CA VAL A 131 -32.16 -0.77 -34.17
C VAL A 131 -33.27 -0.77 -33.09
N SER A 132 -34.12 0.25 -32.94
CA SER A 132 -35.33 0.59 -33.72
C SER A 132 -36.24 -0.64 -33.95
N GLU A 133 -37.53 -0.66 -33.66
CA GLU A 133 -38.54 0.37 -33.33
C GLU A 133 -39.53 -0.24 -32.29
N VAL A 134 -40.51 0.43 -31.68
CA VAL A 134 -41.67 1.12 -32.26
C VAL A 134 -42.26 2.11 -31.22
N GLU A 135 -42.48 3.37 -31.62
CA GLU A 135 -43.39 4.36 -30.97
C GLU A 135 -44.81 4.25 -31.60
N PRO A 136 -45.85 5.02 -31.22
CA PRO A 136 -46.06 5.95 -30.09
C PRO A 136 -47.25 5.47 -29.20
N GLN A 137 -47.79 6.12 -28.18
CA GLN A 137 -48.26 7.51 -27.99
C GLN A 137 -48.51 7.75 -26.48
N ALA A 138 -48.75 8.95 -25.94
CA ALA A 138 -48.22 10.31 -26.17
C ALA A 138 -48.99 11.27 -25.25
N LYS A 139 -48.29 12.15 -24.51
CA LYS A 139 -48.78 13.47 -24.01
C LYS A 139 -49.98 13.47 -23.01
N ALA A 140 -50.09 14.42 -22.07
CA ALA A 140 -49.15 15.44 -21.62
C ALA A 140 -49.46 15.94 -20.19
N VAL A 141 -48.45 16.58 -19.59
CA VAL A 141 -48.52 17.50 -18.45
C VAL A 141 -49.60 18.59 -18.64
N SER A 142 -50.41 18.92 -17.61
CA SER A 142 -50.65 20.32 -17.15
C SER A 142 -51.59 20.50 -15.92
N ARG A 143 -51.00 20.82 -14.76
CA ARG A 143 -51.28 22.01 -13.90
C ARG A 143 -52.69 22.67 -13.86
N ARG A 144 -53.41 22.51 -12.73
CA ARG A 144 -54.21 23.51 -11.93
C ARG A 144 -54.91 22.73 -10.77
N VAL A 145 -55.09 23.16 -9.51
CA VAL A 145 -55.27 24.45 -8.79
C VAL A 145 -56.74 24.92 -8.64
N SER A 146 -57.18 25.07 -7.37
CA SER A 146 -58.40 25.70 -6.82
C SER A 146 -59.66 24.84 -6.50
N GLY A 147 -60.34 25.17 -5.39
CA GLY A 147 -61.64 24.64 -4.90
C GLY A 147 -61.52 23.65 -3.71
N VAL A 148 -61.87 23.87 -2.42
CA VAL A 148 -62.63 24.86 -1.59
C VAL A 148 -63.98 24.30 -1.05
N LEU A 149 -64.16 24.38 0.29
CA LEU A 149 -65.27 23.87 1.13
C LEU A 149 -65.45 22.33 1.11
N SER A 150 -65.94 21.61 2.14
CA SER A 150 -66.58 21.92 3.45
C SER A 150 -66.19 20.82 4.48
N GLU A 151 -66.42 20.83 5.80
CA GLU A 151 -66.76 21.84 6.84
C GLU A 151 -66.91 21.13 8.22
N ALA A 152 -67.34 21.85 9.28
CA ALA A 152 -67.86 21.33 10.56
C ALA A 152 -66.97 20.42 11.47
N THR A 153 -66.60 20.96 12.63
CA THR A 153 -66.24 20.24 13.88
C THR A 153 -67.54 19.80 14.63
N PRO A 154 -67.55 19.02 15.77
CA PRO A 154 -66.62 19.11 16.91
C PRO A 154 -66.29 17.85 17.76
N LYS A 155 -65.19 18.00 18.54
CA LYS A 155 -64.94 17.52 19.92
C LYS A 155 -65.47 16.14 20.38
N ALA A 156 -64.52 15.28 20.76
CA ALA A 156 -64.56 14.61 22.06
C ALA A 156 -63.13 14.54 22.65
N VAL A 157 -62.90 15.19 23.80
CA VAL A 157 -61.70 15.01 24.61
C VAL A 157 -62.14 14.38 25.92
N SER A 158 -61.58 13.22 26.26
CA SER A 158 -61.61 12.70 27.62
C SER A 158 -60.21 12.28 28.03
N ARG A 159 -59.89 12.48 29.31
CA ARG A 159 -58.53 12.55 29.84
C ARG A 159 -58.44 11.67 31.07
N ARG A 160 -57.64 10.60 31.02
CA ARG A 160 -57.02 10.01 32.21
C ARG A 160 -55.54 9.75 31.97
N VAL A 161 -54.80 9.81 33.07
CA VAL A 161 -53.35 9.64 33.19
C VAL A 161 -53.14 8.56 34.24
N SER A 162 -51.99 7.88 34.16
CA SER A 162 -51.41 7.00 35.19
C SER A 162 -52.30 5.88 35.73
N GLU A 163 -51.99 4.66 35.31
CA GLU A 163 -51.75 3.59 36.27
C GLU A 163 -50.51 2.82 35.81
N VAL A 164 -49.60 2.52 36.73
CA VAL A 164 -48.33 1.80 36.46
C VAL A 164 -48.32 0.58 37.35
N PHE A 165 -48.46 -0.60 36.75
CA PHE A 165 -48.18 -1.87 37.40
C PHE A 165 -47.40 -2.79 36.46
N ASN A 166 -46.48 -3.55 37.03
CA ASN A 166 -45.70 -4.55 36.30
C ASN A 166 -46.63 -5.66 35.81
N GLN A 167 -46.77 -5.80 34.50
CA GLN A 167 -47.32 -6.98 33.88
C GLN A 167 -46.39 -7.43 32.76
N VAL A 168 -45.60 -8.48 33.04
CA VAL A 168 -44.83 -9.19 32.02
C VAL A 168 -45.82 -10.10 31.30
N ASP A 169 -46.49 -9.56 30.30
CA ASP A 169 -47.38 -10.33 29.43
C ASP A 169 -46.55 -11.32 28.62
N ILE A 170 -46.49 -12.56 29.09
CA ILE A 170 -45.99 -13.71 28.33
C ILE A 170 -47.10 -14.07 27.33
N PRO A 171 -46.92 -13.88 26.01
CA PRO A 171 -47.99 -14.11 25.05
C PRO A 171 -48.32 -15.60 24.97
N ALA A 172 -49.49 -15.97 25.48
CA ALA A 172 -49.92 -17.36 25.67
C ALA A 172 -50.42 -18.05 24.39
N SER A 173 -49.84 -17.73 23.22
CA SER A 173 -50.20 -18.31 21.93
C SER A 173 -48.96 -18.52 21.05
N PRO A 174 -48.71 -19.74 20.53
CA PRO A 174 -47.59 -20.01 19.62
C PRO A 174 -47.58 -19.13 18.36
N ALA A 175 -48.76 -18.73 17.87
CA ALA A 175 -48.87 -17.85 16.71
C ALA A 175 -48.35 -16.42 16.99
N GLN A 176 -48.56 -15.90 18.22
CA GLN A 176 -48.07 -14.58 18.61
C GLN A 176 -46.57 -14.59 18.89
N LEU A 177 -46.03 -15.70 19.40
CA LEU A 177 -44.58 -15.91 19.50
C LEU A 177 -43.92 -16.02 18.11
N ALA A 178 -44.58 -16.68 17.15
CA ALA A 178 -44.11 -16.72 15.76
C ALA A 178 -44.15 -15.32 15.12
N GLU A 179 -45.24 -14.56 15.28
CA GLU A 179 -45.36 -13.21 14.74
C GLU A 179 -44.31 -12.23 15.34
N VAL A 180 -44.09 -12.26 16.66
CA VAL A 180 -43.03 -11.46 17.31
C VAL A 180 -41.63 -11.93 16.91
N ALA A 181 -41.43 -13.24 16.71
CA ALA A 181 -40.17 -13.77 16.18
C ALA A 181 -39.92 -13.28 14.76
N ASP A 182 -40.89 -13.37 13.85
CA ASP A 182 -40.80 -12.91 12.46
C ASP A 182 -40.58 -11.40 12.37
N GLN A 183 -41.29 -10.60 13.20
CA GLN A 183 -41.04 -9.15 13.32
C GLN A 183 -39.60 -8.88 13.79
N SER A 184 -39.12 -9.59 14.81
CA SER A 184 -37.72 -9.46 15.26
C SER A 184 -36.71 -9.90 14.21
N PHE A 185 -37.04 -10.91 13.39
CA PHE A 185 -36.19 -11.42 12.32
C PHE A 185 -36.13 -10.44 11.14
N GLN A 186 -37.25 -9.78 10.80
CA GLN A 186 -37.28 -8.71 9.81
C GLN A 186 -36.57 -7.45 10.30
N GLU A 187 -36.69 -7.08 11.58
CA GLU A 187 -35.89 -6.00 12.18
C GLU A 187 -34.38 -6.34 12.17
N ILE A 188 -34.00 -7.58 12.47
CA ILE A 188 -32.60 -8.02 12.43
C ILE A 188 -32.09 -8.07 10.98
N GLN A 189 -32.88 -8.54 10.01
CA GLN A 189 -32.48 -8.53 8.60
C GLN A 189 -32.34 -7.11 8.04
N THR A 190 -33.27 -6.20 8.35
CA THR A 190 -33.19 -4.80 7.89
C THR A 190 -32.01 -4.07 8.54
N LYS A 191 -31.75 -4.26 9.84
CA LYS A 191 -30.58 -3.71 10.54
C LYS A 191 -29.26 -4.35 10.09
N ALA A 192 -29.25 -5.65 9.78
CA ALA A 192 -28.09 -6.33 9.22
C ALA A 192 -27.77 -5.85 7.80
N GLY A 193 -28.79 -5.62 6.96
CA GLY A 193 -28.66 -5.01 5.64
C GLY A 193 -28.15 -3.56 5.72
N GLU A 194 -28.75 -2.73 6.59
CA GLU A 194 -28.27 -1.36 6.81
C GLU A 194 -26.80 -1.36 7.27
N LEU A 195 -26.43 -2.23 8.23
CA LEU A 195 -25.05 -2.38 8.67
C LEU A 195 -24.13 -2.88 7.56
N TRP A 196 -24.56 -3.84 6.74
CA TRP A 196 -23.78 -4.39 5.62
C TRP A 196 -23.46 -3.30 4.58
N ASP A 197 -24.48 -2.59 4.10
CA ASP A 197 -24.34 -1.48 3.15
C ASP A 197 -23.49 -0.35 3.74
N ARG A 198 -23.71 -0.01 5.01
CA ARG A 198 -22.95 0.99 5.78
C ARG A 198 -21.50 0.60 6.02
N THR A 199 -21.18 -0.70 6.09
CA THR A 199 -19.79 -1.19 6.18
C THR A 199 -19.02 -1.14 4.86
N ARG A 200 -19.64 -0.68 3.75
CA ARG A 200 -18.96 -0.45 2.46
C ARG A 200 -18.19 -1.69 1.96
N ILE A 201 -18.74 -2.88 2.16
CA ILE A 201 -18.03 -4.14 1.87
C ILE A 201 -17.71 -4.31 0.37
N ASP A 202 -18.50 -3.76 -0.55
CA ASP A 202 -18.14 -3.73 -1.96
C ASP A 202 -17.00 -2.74 -2.29
N GLU A 203 -16.87 -1.62 -1.54
CA GLU A 203 -15.68 -0.76 -1.65
C GLU A 203 -14.46 -1.46 -1.06
N LEU A 204 -14.60 -2.18 0.06
CA LEU A 204 -13.52 -2.99 0.64
C LEU A 204 -13.09 -4.10 -0.33
N LYS A 205 -14.04 -4.72 -1.04
CA LYS A 205 -13.80 -5.75 -2.07
C LYS A 205 -13.09 -5.18 -3.30
N GLU A 206 -13.47 -4.00 -3.77
CA GLU A 206 -12.77 -3.35 -4.88
C GLU A 206 -11.40 -2.82 -4.46
N PHE A 207 -11.27 -2.27 -3.24
CA PHE A 207 -10.00 -1.88 -2.63
C PHE A 207 -9.06 -3.08 -2.43
N ILE A 208 -9.58 -4.23 -1.99
CA ILE A 208 -8.83 -5.49 -1.92
C ILE A 208 -8.46 -5.96 -3.32
N ARG A 209 -9.35 -5.89 -4.32
CA ARG A 209 -9.04 -6.27 -5.70
C ARG A 209 -7.96 -5.39 -6.33
N GLU A 210 -8.01 -4.08 -6.08
CA GLU A 210 -7.02 -3.12 -6.56
C GLU A 210 -5.67 -3.31 -5.84
N ASN A 211 -5.67 -3.47 -4.52
CA ASN A 211 -4.45 -3.55 -3.72
C ASN A 211 -3.89 -4.97 -3.54
N ALA A 212 -4.64 -6.05 -3.82
CA ALA A 212 -4.10 -7.42 -3.84
C ALA A 212 -3.02 -7.61 -4.93
N SER A 213 -2.97 -6.71 -5.91
CA SER A 213 -1.85 -6.59 -6.86
C SER A 213 -0.56 -6.04 -6.24
N SER A 214 -0.60 -5.53 -5.00
CA SER A 214 0.55 -4.99 -4.28
C SER A 214 1.34 -6.06 -3.55
N VAL A 215 2.66 -5.99 -3.69
CA VAL A 215 3.63 -6.79 -2.91
C VAL A 215 3.36 -6.69 -1.41
N ALA A 216 3.02 -5.49 -0.93
CA ALA A 216 2.75 -5.25 0.48
C ALA A 216 1.51 -6.02 0.97
N THR A 217 0.43 -6.04 0.18
CA THR A 217 -0.83 -6.73 0.54
C THR A 217 -0.67 -8.24 0.54
N ILE A 218 0.04 -8.81 -0.44
CA ILE A 218 0.38 -10.24 -0.44
C ILE A 218 1.19 -10.58 0.82
N GLN A 219 2.16 -9.74 1.17
CA GLN A 219 2.99 -9.94 2.36
C GLN A 219 2.22 -9.80 3.68
N THR A 220 1.27 -8.86 3.79
CA THR A 220 0.44 -8.74 5.00
C THR A 220 -0.53 -9.90 5.15
N ILE A 221 -1.05 -10.48 4.06
CA ILE A 221 -1.89 -11.68 4.11
C ILE A 221 -1.08 -12.88 4.61
N ILE A 222 0.15 -13.09 4.12
CA ILE A 222 1.06 -14.14 4.61
C ILE A 222 1.32 -13.98 6.11
N LEU A 223 1.66 -12.76 6.56
CA LEU A 223 1.88 -12.47 7.99
C LEU A 223 0.63 -12.65 8.84
N LEU A 224 -0.56 -12.34 8.32
CA LEU A 224 -1.83 -12.51 9.02
C LEU A 224 -2.17 -13.99 9.19
N VAL A 225 -2.00 -14.81 8.15
CA VAL A 225 -2.20 -16.27 8.22
C VAL A 225 -1.24 -16.91 9.22
N GLU A 226 0.03 -16.49 9.22
CA GLU A 226 1.01 -16.93 10.21
C GLU A 226 0.66 -16.50 11.64
N ALA A 227 0.25 -15.24 11.84
CA ALA A 227 -0.14 -14.71 13.14
C ALA A 227 -1.36 -15.45 13.71
N VAL A 228 -2.44 -15.57 12.92
CA VAL A 228 -3.68 -16.22 13.34
C VAL A 228 -3.44 -17.71 13.59
N GLY A 229 -2.71 -18.39 12.70
CA GLY A 229 -2.36 -19.80 12.88
C GLY A 229 -1.47 -20.06 14.10
N LEU A 230 -0.47 -19.22 14.34
CA LEU A 230 0.35 -19.29 15.55
C LEU A 230 -0.51 -19.12 16.80
N GLN A 231 -1.34 -18.09 16.86
CA GLN A 231 -2.16 -17.81 18.05
C GLN A 231 -3.23 -18.86 18.30
N TRP A 232 -3.79 -19.46 17.24
CA TRP A 232 -4.72 -20.58 17.37
C TRP A 232 -4.04 -21.83 17.93
N ASN A 233 -2.79 -22.08 17.54
CA ASN A 233 -2.01 -23.25 17.98
C ASN A 233 -1.26 -23.04 19.33
N THR A 234 -1.15 -21.81 19.83
CA THR A 234 -0.65 -21.50 21.18
C THR A 234 -1.74 -21.40 22.24
N LEU A 235 -3.02 -21.35 21.86
CA LEU A 235 -4.15 -21.37 22.78
C LEU A 235 -4.39 -22.78 23.34
N ASP A 236 -3.65 -23.11 24.40
CA ASP A 236 -3.85 -24.36 25.15
C ASP A 236 -5.29 -24.47 25.68
N THR A 237 -5.85 -25.69 25.63
CA THR A 237 -7.24 -25.94 26.05
C THR A 237 -7.31 -26.54 27.45
N THR A 238 -8.17 -25.96 28.28
CA THR A 238 -8.40 -26.38 29.68
C THR A 238 -9.78 -26.98 29.86
N PRO A 239 -9.97 -27.94 30.79
CA PRO A 239 -11.31 -28.38 31.19
C PRO A 239 -12.06 -27.20 31.82
N LEU A 240 -13.25 -26.89 31.32
CA LEU A 240 -14.10 -25.80 31.82
C LEU A 240 -15.14 -26.31 32.81
N PHE A 241 -15.72 -27.49 32.53
CA PHE A 241 -16.69 -28.16 33.39
C PHE A 241 -16.74 -29.66 33.06
N ALA A 242 -16.99 -30.49 34.08
CA ALA A 242 -17.23 -31.91 33.89
C ALA A 242 -18.48 -32.13 33.01
N THR A 243 -18.47 -33.14 32.15
CA THR A 243 -19.63 -33.43 31.28
C THR A 243 -20.86 -33.81 32.10
N PRO A 244 -22.03 -33.17 31.88
CA PRO A 244 -23.27 -33.57 32.53
C PRO A 244 -23.60 -35.05 32.25
N PRO A 245 -24.14 -35.82 33.22
CA PRO A 245 -24.47 -37.24 33.03
C PRO A 245 -25.46 -37.55 31.90
N ALA A 246 -26.23 -36.54 31.45
CA ALA A 246 -27.10 -36.66 30.27
C ALA A 246 -26.34 -36.66 28.93
N LEU A 247 -25.07 -36.23 28.91
CA LEU A 247 -24.22 -36.14 27.72
C LEU A 247 -23.08 -37.15 27.70
N SER A 248 -22.74 -37.78 28.84
CA SER A 248 -21.72 -38.85 28.90
C SER A 248 -22.09 -40.12 28.13
N SER A 249 -23.35 -40.28 27.71
CA SER A 249 -23.77 -41.33 26.77
C SER A 249 -23.38 -41.04 25.32
N TYR A 250 -23.03 -39.79 25.00
CA TYR A 250 -22.68 -39.32 23.64
C TYR A 250 -21.20 -38.92 23.51
N SER A 251 -20.48 -38.75 24.62
CA SER A 251 -19.06 -38.40 24.64
C SER A 251 -18.32 -39.15 25.75
N ASN A 252 -17.18 -39.76 25.40
CA ASN A 252 -16.28 -40.43 26.35
C ASN A 252 -15.33 -39.44 27.07
N SER A 253 -15.37 -38.15 26.76
CA SER A 253 -14.61 -37.13 27.51
C SER A 253 -15.29 -36.83 28.83
N GLN A 254 -14.56 -36.91 29.94
CA GLN A 254 -15.08 -36.59 31.28
C GLN A 254 -15.27 -35.07 31.50
N ASP A 255 -14.57 -34.24 30.73
CA ASP A 255 -14.64 -32.77 30.78
C ASP A 255 -14.95 -32.18 29.40
N VAL A 256 -15.73 -31.10 29.39
CA VAL A 256 -15.81 -30.19 28.24
C VAL A 256 -14.62 -29.25 28.30
N ARG A 257 -13.76 -29.32 27.28
CA ARG A 257 -12.58 -28.46 27.14
C ARG A 257 -12.90 -27.21 26.33
N GLY A 258 -12.27 -26.10 26.68
CA GLY A 258 -12.34 -24.84 25.93
C GLY A 258 -11.03 -24.05 26.01
N PRO A 259 -10.93 -22.90 25.32
CA PRO A 259 -9.71 -22.10 25.27
C PRO A 259 -9.38 -21.51 26.65
N ASN A 260 -8.13 -21.62 27.08
CA ASN A 260 -7.68 -21.02 28.33
C ASN A 260 -7.50 -19.50 28.18
N LEU A 261 -8.58 -18.73 28.42
CA LEU A 261 -8.53 -17.27 28.35
C LEU A 261 -7.58 -16.63 29.39
N TYR A 262 -7.23 -17.33 30.47
CA TYR A 262 -6.23 -16.84 31.43
C TYR A 262 -4.81 -16.85 30.86
N ALA A 263 -4.53 -17.67 29.84
CA ALA A 263 -3.24 -17.65 29.13
C ALA A 263 -2.96 -16.28 28.49
N LEU A 264 -3.99 -15.52 28.10
CA LEU A 264 -3.86 -14.15 27.56
C LEU A 264 -3.25 -13.15 28.56
N LEU A 265 -3.26 -13.48 29.87
CA LEU A 265 -2.62 -12.69 30.92
C LEU A 265 -1.20 -13.19 31.27
N SER A 266 -0.76 -14.34 30.73
CA SER A 266 0.55 -14.93 31.06
C SER A 266 1.65 -14.45 30.10
N ALA A 267 2.86 -14.25 30.65
CA ALA A 267 4.04 -13.94 29.84
C ALA A 267 4.42 -15.08 28.88
N GLU A 268 3.99 -16.32 29.17
CA GLU A 268 4.26 -17.51 28.36
C GLU A 268 3.50 -17.51 27.04
N TRP A 269 2.33 -16.87 26.98
CA TRP A 269 1.56 -16.67 25.74
C TRP A 269 2.11 -15.50 24.92
N TRP A 270 2.44 -14.38 25.57
CA TRP A 270 2.99 -13.19 24.91
C TRP A 270 4.43 -13.38 24.41
N SER A 271 5.24 -14.25 25.01
CA SER A 271 6.65 -14.45 24.63
C SER A 271 6.82 -15.03 23.20
N PRO A 272 6.14 -16.13 22.80
CA PRO A 272 6.07 -16.56 21.40
C PRO A 272 5.53 -15.48 20.45
N ALA A 273 4.45 -14.79 20.84
CA ALA A 273 3.79 -13.79 20.00
C ALA A 273 4.67 -12.56 19.71
N THR A 274 5.43 -12.10 20.71
CA THR A 274 6.38 -10.99 20.60
C THR A 274 7.67 -11.40 19.88
N LEU A 275 8.18 -12.61 20.10
CA LEU A 275 9.29 -13.19 19.33
C LEU A 275 8.97 -13.31 17.84
N TRP A 276 7.81 -13.89 17.49
CA TRP A 276 7.34 -13.94 16.10
C TRP A 276 7.17 -12.53 15.53
N SER A 277 6.55 -11.60 16.27
CA SER A 277 6.38 -10.22 15.79
C SER A 277 7.71 -9.52 15.50
N LEU A 278 8.69 -9.67 16.41
CA LEU A 278 10.00 -9.05 16.30
C LEU A 278 10.78 -9.57 15.08
N THR A 279 10.74 -10.89 14.85
CA THR A 279 11.45 -11.57 13.76
C THR A 279 10.73 -11.48 12.40
N SER A 280 9.40 -11.49 12.38
CA SER A 280 8.58 -11.57 11.16
C SER A 280 8.20 -10.21 10.55
N TRP A 281 8.07 -9.13 11.34
CA TRP A 281 7.72 -7.82 10.79
C TRP A 281 8.43 -6.62 11.41
N VAL A 282 8.66 -6.55 12.72
CA VAL A 282 9.24 -5.33 13.34
C VAL A 282 10.70 -5.09 12.90
N LEU A 283 11.60 -6.05 13.09
CA LEU A 283 12.99 -5.91 12.62
C LEU A 283 13.07 -5.89 11.07
N PRO A 284 12.34 -6.74 10.31
CA PRO A 284 12.26 -6.63 8.85
C PRO A 284 11.87 -5.24 8.34
N LEU A 285 10.87 -4.56 8.94
CA LEU A 285 10.51 -3.18 8.57
C LEU A 285 11.63 -2.19 8.90
N MET A 286 12.27 -2.31 10.07
CA MET A 286 13.40 -1.45 10.44
C MET A 286 14.56 -1.57 9.42
N PHE A 287 14.95 -2.78 9.05
CA PHE A 287 15.96 -2.99 8.00
C PHE A 287 15.51 -2.46 6.64
N SER A 288 14.27 -2.74 6.24
CA SER A 288 13.64 -2.30 4.99
C SER A 288 13.47 -0.77 4.85
N TYR A 289 13.40 -0.06 5.99
CA TYR A 289 13.32 1.40 6.04
C TYR A 289 14.70 2.07 5.91
N PHE A 290 15.70 1.60 6.67
CA PHE A 290 17.05 2.19 6.66
C PHE A 290 17.89 1.76 5.45
N PHE A 291 17.78 0.50 5.04
CA PHE A 291 18.43 -0.02 3.85
C PHE A 291 17.38 -0.07 2.73
N ASN A 292 17.67 0.61 1.62
CA ASN A 292 16.77 0.65 0.47
C ASN A 292 17.59 0.54 -0.82
N LEU A 293 17.49 -0.61 -1.48
CA LEU A 293 18.19 -0.95 -2.73
C LEU A 293 17.35 -0.53 -3.93
N THR A 294 16.04 -0.77 -3.91
CA THR A 294 15.15 -0.51 -5.04
C THR A 294 15.09 0.99 -5.40
N LEU A 295 15.05 1.90 -4.42
CA LEU A 295 15.05 3.36 -4.67
C LEU A 295 16.29 3.88 -5.39
N ARG A 296 17.47 3.29 -5.20
CA ARG A 296 18.74 3.83 -5.72
C ARG A 296 18.97 3.59 -7.22
N THR A 297 18.12 2.79 -7.88
CA THR A 297 18.39 2.28 -9.24
C THR A 297 17.78 3.10 -10.39
N ASN A 298 16.87 4.04 -10.12
CA ASN A 298 16.14 4.77 -11.17
C ASN A 298 16.04 6.28 -10.89
N THR A 299 17.15 7.00 -11.06
CA THR A 299 17.23 8.47 -10.85
C THR A 299 16.74 9.30 -12.06
N SER A 300 16.21 8.67 -13.12
CA SER A 300 15.89 9.33 -14.39
C SER A 300 14.40 9.61 -14.61
N ARG A 301 13.47 8.81 -14.06
CA ARG A 301 12.03 8.95 -14.31
C ARG A 301 11.23 9.19 -13.03
N LYS A 302 10.60 10.36 -12.93
CA LYS A 302 9.60 10.66 -11.89
C LYS A 302 8.25 10.01 -12.20
N SER A 303 8.13 8.71 -11.98
CA SER A 303 6.83 8.03 -11.83
C SER A 303 6.46 8.00 -10.35
N SER A 304 5.60 8.92 -9.91
CA SER A 304 5.23 9.11 -8.48
C SER A 304 4.30 8.03 -7.90
N ASP A 305 3.99 6.99 -8.68
CA ASP A 305 2.69 6.33 -8.62
C ASP A 305 2.55 5.21 -7.57
N ARG A 306 3.67 4.60 -7.15
CA ARG A 306 3.73 3.54 -6.12
C ARG A 306 5.15 3.40 -5.54
N GLN A 307 5.61 4.47 -4.88
CA GLN A 307 6.84 4.45 -4.09
C GLN A 307 6.53 3.87 -2.69
N TYR A 308 7.05 2.68 -2.37
CA TYR A 308 6.94 2.15 -1.01
C TYR A 308 7.87 2.92 -0.04
N PRO A 309 7.44 3.20 1.21
CA PRO A 309 8.29 3.89 2.20
C PRO A 309 9.43 3.00 2.74
N ALA A 310 9.32 1.69 2.56
CA ALA A 310 10.30 0.68 2.95
C ALA A 310 10.46 -0.32 1.78
N ASP A 311 11.67 -0.82 1.54
CA ASP A 311 11.99 -1.69 0.40
C ASP A 311 11.47 -3.13 0.60
N PRO A 312 10.46 -3.60 -0.17
CA PRO A 312 9.85 -4.91 0.05
C PRO A 312 10.79 -6.10 -0.23
N LEU A 313 11.86 -5.89 -1.01
CA LEU A 313 12.89 -6.91 -1.21
C LEU A 313 13.72 -7.12 0.06
N ILE A 314 14.17 -6.02 0.66
CA ILE A 314 15.00 -6.05 1.88
C ILE A 314 14.18 -6.51 3.08
N PHE A 315 12.89 -6.15 3.15
CA PHE A 315 11.97 -6.69 4.16
C PHE A 315 12.02 -8.23 4.17
N ASN A 316 11.83 -8.86 3.00
CA ASN A 316 11.76 -10.31 2.92
C ASN A 316 13.12 -11.01 3.07
N ILE A 317 14.21 -10.40 2.62
CA ILE A 317 15.58 -10.88 2.88
C ILE A 317 15.89 -10.83 4.39
N ALA A 318 15.61 -9.72 5.06
CA ALA A 318 15.81 -9.57 6.50
C ALA A 318 14.95 -10.58 7.29
N ARG A 319 13.70 -10.77 6.89
CA ARG A 319 12.78 -11.77 7.46
C ARG A 319 13.26 -13.21 7.29
N ALA A 320 13.77 -13.57 6.11
CA ALA A 320 14.36 -14.90 5.87
C ALA A 320 15.59 -15.16 6.77
N ILE A 321 16.47 -14.16 6.90
CA ILE A 321 17.68 -14.23 7.75
C ILE A 321 17.32 -14.30 9.24
N LEU A 322 16.33 -13.52 9.70
CA LEU A 322 15.90 -13.51 11.10
C LEU A 322 15.18 -14.81 11.49
N SER A 323 14.28 -15.32 10.63
CA SER A 323 13.64 -16.61 10.84
C SER A 323 14.61 -17.79 10.73
N TYR A 324 15.66 -17.69 9.89
CA TYR A 324 16.78 -18.64 9.90
C TYR A 324 17.56 -18.57 11.22
N SER A 325 17.89 -17.36 11.69
CA SER A 325 18.64 -17.13 12.92
C SER A 325 17.92 -17.66 14.16
N ALA A 326 16.62 -17.41 14.28
CA ALA A 326 15.82 -17.81 15.44
C ALA A 326 15.44 -19.30 15.40
N TYR A 327 14.90 -19.80 14.29
CA TYR A 327 14.12 -21.04 14.31
C TYR A 327 14.82 -22.26 13.68
N ARG A 328 16.06 -22.12 13.16
CA ARG A 328 16.83 -23.24 12.55
C ARG A 328 16.97 -24.50 13.43
N GLY A 329 16.92 -24.37 14.75
CA GLY A 329 17.00 -25.50 15.69
C GLY A 329 15.68 -26.28 15.86
N THR A 330 14.57 -25.81 15.27
CA THR A 330 13.26 -26.49 15.43
C THR A 330 13.05 -27.67 14.48
N VAL A 331 13.83 -27.74 13.39
CA VAL A 331 13.72 -28.82 12.38
C VAL A 331 14.97 -29.71 12.25
N ASN A 332 16.12 -29.27 12.78
CA ASN A 332 17.38 -30.00 12.65
C ASN A 332 17.66 -30.80 13.93
N MET A 333 17.50 -32.12 13.91
CA MET A 333 17.83 -32.98 15.07
C MET A 333 19.30 -32.84 15.56
N ALA A 334 20.21 -32.34 14.72
CA ALA A 334 21.60 -32.04 15.09
C ALA A 334 21.81 -30.70 15.83
N PHE A 335 20.78 -29.84 15.89
CA PHE A 335 20.79 -28.57 16.60
C PHE A 335 19.50 -28.43 17.39
N ALA A 336 19.53 -28.67 18.71
CA ALA A 336 18.39 -28.37 19.57
C ALA A 336 17.94 -26.90 19.39
N PRO A 337 16.65 -26.59 19.62
CA PRO A 337 16.21 -25.22 19.86
C PRO A 337 17.10 -24.58 20.93
N SER A 338 17.34 -23.27 20.82
CA SER A 338 18.17 -22.54 21.77
C SER A 338 17.55 -21.17 22.02
N ALA A 339 17.89 -20.55 23.14
CA ALA A 339 17.44 -19.20 23.46
C ALA A 339 17.92 -18.21 22.38
N TRP A 340 17.03 -17.31 21.95
CA TRP A 340 17.33 -16.31 20.92
C TRP A 340 17.26 -14.91 21.54
N GLY A 341 18.43 -14.34 21.84
CA GLY A 341 18.53 -13.07 22.57
C GLY A 341 17.87 -13.19 23.95
N PRO A 342 16.87 -12.35 24.30
CA PRO A 342 16.17 -12.43 25.57
C PRO A 342 15.07 -13.52 25.62
N PHE A 343 14.76 -14.18 24.49
CA PHE A 343 13.68 -15.16 24.41
C PHE A 343 14.15 -16.57 24.75
N SER A 344 13.40 -17.26 25.59
CA SER A 344 13.69 -18.62 26.02
C SER A 344 13.56 -19.65 24.89
N GLU A 345 14.23 -20.79 25.08
CA GLU A 345 14.09 -21.96 24.19
C GLU A 345 12.62 -22.35 23.97
N TYR A 346 11.80 -22.32 25.03
CA TYR A 346 10.35 -22.55 24.96
C TYR A 346 9.67 -21.65 23.93
N ALA A 347 9.96 -20.35 23.93
CA ALA A 347 9.34 -19.40 22.98
C ALA A 347 9.78 -19.68 21.54
N VAL A 348 11.07 -19.97 21.33
CA VAL A 348 11.64 -20.32 20.02
C VAL A 348 11.03 -21.61 19.47
N ALA A 349 10.93 -22.64 20.30
CA ALA A 349 10.31 -23.92 19.95
C ALA A 349 8.80 -23.77 19.71
N ARG A 350 8.07 -23.01 20.55
CA ARG A 350 6.63 -22.81 20.38
C ARG A 350 6.34 -22.08 19.07
N VAL A 351 7.08 -21.02 18.69
CA VAL A 351 6.89 -20.38 17.38
C VAL A 351 7.23 -21.34 16.23
N GLY A 352 8.45 -21.88 16.19
CA GLY A 352 8.92 -22.68 15.04
C GLY A 352 8.12 -23.95 14.77
N ASN A 353 7.45 -24.50 15.79
CA ASN A 353 6.60 -25.69 15.67
C ASN A 353 5.10 -25.40 15.49
N ASN A 354 4.58 -24.22 15.88
CA ASN A 354 3.14 -23.93 15.87
C ASN A 354 2.69 -22.90 14.82
N VAL A 355 3.61 -22.18 14.16
CA VAL A 355 3.29 -21.44 12.92
C VAL A 355 2.81 -22.43 11.84
N PRO A 356 1.83 -22.10 10.97
CA PRO A 356 1.44 -22.93 9.84
C PRO A 356 2.63 -23.29 8.93
N GLY A 357 2.91 -24.60 8.77
CA GLY A 357 4.11 -25.10 8.06
C GLY A 357 5.42 -24.96 8.84
N GLY A 358 5.37 -24.49 10.09
CA GLY A 358 6.50 -24.31 11.00
C GLY A 358 7.61 -23.44 10.42
N TYR A 359 8.85 -23.77 10.77
CA TYR A 359 10.07 -23.20 10.20
C TYR A 359 10.06 -23.09 8.66
N TYR A 360 9.63 -24.15 7.97
CA TYR A 360 9.61 -24.15 6.50
C TYR A 360 8.55 -23.20 5.96
N GLY A 361 7.40 -23.06 6.63
CA GLY A 361 6.38 -22.06 6.33
C GLY A 361 6.93 -20.63 6.38
N LEU A 362 7.64 -20.26 7.45
CA LEU A 362 8.29 -18.95 7.60
C LEU A 362 9.29 -18.65 6.47
N GLN A 363 10.08 -19.66 6.08
CA GLN A 363 11.04 -19.53 4.98
C GLN A 363 10.34 -19.44 3.61
N ILE A 364 9.35 -20.27 3.34
CA ILE A 364 8.57 -20.25 2.10
C ILE A 364 7.84 -18.91 1.95
N GLY A 365 7.18 -18.41 3.00
CA GLY A 365 6.53 -17.11 2.98
C GLY A 365 7.50 -15.96 2.71
N SER A 366 8.75 -16.06 3.18
CA SER A 366 9.80 -15.07 2.91
C SER A 366 10.35 -15.19 1.48
N LEU A 367 10.53 -16.40 0.96
CA LEU A 367 10.93 -16.65 -0.43
C LEU A 367 9.88 -16.17 -1.44
N VAL A 368 8.59 -16.41 -1.17
CA VAL A 368 7.48 -15.86 -1.97
C VAL A 368 7.53 -14.34 -1.96
N GLY A 369 7.72 -13.70 -0.80
CA GLY A 369 7.89 -12.25 -0.70
C GLY A 369 9.08 -11.71 -1.50
N ILE A 370 10.23 -12.41 -1.49
CA ILE A 370 11.39 -12.07 -2.34
C ILE A 370 10.99 -12.14 -3.82
N LEU A 371 10.40 -13.24 -4.29
CA LEU A 371 10.01 -13.43 -5.69
C LEU A 371 9.01 -12.38 -6.16
N VAL A 372 7.97 -12.10 -5.37
CA VAL A 372 6.93 -11.11 -5.68
C VAL A 372 7.51 -9.68 -5.69
N SER A 373 8.41 -9.34 -4.76
CA SER A 373 9.09 -8.04 -4.75
C SER A 373 10.04 -7.85 -5.95
N LEU A 374 10.73 -8.91 -6.38
CA LEU A 374 11.59 -8.89 -7.55
C LEU A 374 10.78 -8.78 -8.86
N TYR A 375 9.62 -9.42 -8.92
CA TYR A 375 8.69 -9.32 -10.05
C TYR A 375 8.12 -7.89 -10.21
N ASP A 376 7.65 -7.28 -9.12
CA ASP A 376 7.19 -5.87 -9.12
C ASP A 376 8.33 -4.91 -9.51
N ALA A 377 9.54 -5.11 -8.98
CA ALA A 377 10.72 -4.33 -9.35
C ALA A 377 11.12 -4.51 -10.83
N ALA A 378 10.91 -5.70 -11.41
CA ALA A 378 11.17 -5.97 -12.83
C ALA A 378 10.11 -5.34 -13.76
N LEU A 379 8.84 -5.34 -13.37
CA LEU A 379 7.76 -4.67 -14.12
C LEU A 379 7.90 -3.13 -14.13
N LYS A 380 8.58 -2.56 -13.14
CA LYS A 380 8.79 -1.11 -12.98
C LYS A 380 9.99 -0.54 -13.78
N LYS A 381 10.61 -1.31 -14.68
CA LYS A 381 11.88 -0.98 -15.34
C LYS A 381 11.79 -0.80 -16.86
#